data_AF-A0A4R8SHB2-F1
#
_entry.id   AF-A0A4R8SHB2-F1
#
_cell.length_a   1.000
_cell.length_b   1.000
_cell.length_c   1.000
_cell.angle_alpha   90.00
_cell.angle_beta   90.00
_cell.angle_gamma   90.00
#
_symmetry.space_group_name_H-M   'P 1'
#
loop_
_entity.id
_entity.type
_entity.pdbx_description
1 polymer ?
#
loop_
_entity_poly.entity_id
_entity_poly.type
_entity_poly.pdbx_seq_one_letter_code
_entity_poly.pdbx_strand_id
1 'polypeptide(L)'
;MPKPPEARKVLRELGKELAAASMELGQTLVWSTEERAVLAMIGAEIDRKVDLTNDYEAAQSPSARVAISAELRLLEAAIQRLLKQIHTDAPAVPAVSAPLSTASAAASRAGAKGARTRWRGAASSS
;
A
#
# COMPACT_ATOMS: atom_id res chain seq x y z
N MET A 1 -13.82 -8.91 -19.40
CA MET A 1 -13.57 -7.46 -19.57
C MET A 1 -12.08 -7.19 -19.35
N PRO A 2 -11.45 -6.24 -20.05
CA PRO A 2 -10.07 -5.83 -19.76
C PRO A 2 -9.99 -5.23 -18.35
N LYS A 3 -8.94 -5.55 -17.60
CA LYS A 3 -8.76 -5.04 -16.23
C LYS A 3 -8.72 -3.51 -16.20
N PRO A 4 -9.38 -2.85 -15.24
CA PRO A 4 -9.39 -1.40 -15.15
C PRO A 4 -7.95 -0.83 -15.06
N PRO A 5 -7.67 0.29 -15.74
CA PRO A 5 -6.32 0.88 -15.76
C PRO A 5 -5.88 1.45 -14.39
N GLU A 6 -6.81 1.66 -13.46
CA GLU A 6 -6.59 2.33 -12.17
C GLU A 6 -5.66 1.53 -11.25
N ALA A 7 -5.94 0.24 -11.03
CA ALA A 7 -5.10 -0.62 -10.19
C ALA A 7 -3.67 -0.68 -10.74
N ARG A 8 -3.53 -0.86 -12.06
CA ARG A 8 -2.23 -0.88 -12.74
C ARG A 8 -1.48 0.43 -12.58
N LYS A 9 -2.18 1.56 -12.64
CA LYS A 9 -1.59 2.88 -12.43
C LYS A 9 -1.03 3.00 -11.01
N VAL A 10 -1.82 2.68 -9.98
CA VAL A 10 -1.38 2.76 -8.58
C VAL A 10 -0.17 1.86 -8.32
N LEU A 11 -0.23 0.59 -8.73
CA LEU A 11 0.87 -0.34 -8.53
C LEU A 11 2.15 0.08 -9.26
N ARG A 12 2.02 0.69 -10.44
CA ARG A 12 3.17 1.23 -11.18
C ARG A 12 3.79 2.43 -10.47
N GLU A 13 2.99 3.37 -9.94
CA GLU A 13 3.54 4.53 -9.21
C GLU A 13 4.27 4.08 -7.94
N LEU A 14 3.72 3.12 -7.17
CA LEU A 14 4.43 2.52 -6.03
C LEU A 14 5.76 1.86 -6.45
N GLY A 15 5.77 1.20 -7.62
CA GLY A 15 6.99 0.64 -8.19
C GLY A 15 8.05 1.71 -8.54
N LYS A 16 7.62 2.88 -9.04
CA LYS A 16 8.53 4.00 -9.30
C LYS A 16 9.09 4.59 -8.02
N GLU A 17 8.27 4.72 -6.98
CA GLU A 17 8.73 5.18 -5.66
C GLU A 17 9.82 4.26 -5.09
N LEU A 18 9.62 2.93 -5.15
CA LEU A 18 10.65 1.98 -4.72
C LEU A 18 11.94 2.08 -5.56
N ALA A 19 11.80 2.30 -6.88
CA ALA A 19 12.94 2.48 -7.76
C ALA A 19 13.72 3.76 -7.45
N ALA A 20 13.03 4.87 -7.15
CA ALA A 20 13.64 6.12 -6.72
C ALA A 20 14.42 5.92 -5.42
N ALA A 21 13.81 5.28 -4.41
CA ALA A 21 14.49 4.96 -3.16
C ALA A 21 15.72 4.07 -3.37
N SER A 22 15.64 3.09 -4.30
CA SER A 22 16.80 2.26 -4.68
C SER A 22 17.97 3.09 -5.23
N MET A 23 17.66 4.05 -6.11
CA MET A 23 18.66 4.93 -6.70
C MET A 23 19.31 5.84 -5.67
N GLU A 24 18.52 6.45 -4.78
CA GLU A 24 19.02 7.36 -3.73
C GLU A 24 20.02 6.68 -2.79
N LEU A 25 19.85 5.38 -2.54
CA LEU A 25 20.73 4.59 -1.67
C LEU A 25 21.92 3.97 -2.40
N GLY A 26 21.91 3.97 -3.73
CA GLY A 26 22.86 3.19 -4.53
C GLY A 26 22.71 1.68 -4.35
N GLN A 27 21.52 1.19 -3.99
CA GLN A 27 21.25 -0.23 -3.71
C GLN A 27 19.98 -0.71 -4.39
N THR A 28 19.94 -1.96 -4.85
CA THR A 28 18.75 -2.53 -5.47
C THR A 28 17.74 -2.95 -4.41
N LEU A 29 16.62 -2.23 -4.29
CA LEU A 29 15.51 -2.63 -3.43
C LEU A 29 14.46 -3.40 -4.24
N VAL A 30 13.93 -4.47 -3.64
CA VAL A 30 12.84 -5.26 -4.22
C VAL A 30 11.75 -5.51 -3.19
N TRP A 31 10.49 -5.55 -3.62
CA TRP A 31 9.38 -5.93 -2.75
C TRP A 31 9.65 -7.27 -2.07
N SER A 32 9.34 -7.37 -0.79
CA SER A 32 9.27 -8.66 -0.09
C SER A 32 8.08 -9.48 -0.57
N THR A 33 8.03 -10.76 -0.21
CA THR A 33 6.89 -11.64 -0.53
C THR A 33 5.61 -11.15 0.12
N GLU A 34 5.70 -10.67 1.37
CA GLU A 34 4.57 -10.10 2.10
C GLU A 34 4.06 -8.82 1.43
N GLU A 35 4.96 -7.91 1.02
CA GLU A 35 4.56 -6.69 0.31
C GLU A 35 3.94 -6.99 -1.05
N ARG A 36 4.45 -8.00 -1.77
CA ARG A 36 3.81 -8.45 -3.01
C ARG A 36 2.40 -8.94 -2.79
N ALA A 37 2.13 -9.66 -1.69
CA ALA A 37 0.78 -10.08 -1.34
C ALA A 37 -0.13 -8.89 -1.02
N VAL A 38 0.38 -7.90 -0.27
CA VAL A 38 -0.37 -6.66 0.01
C VAL A 38 -0.65 -5.86 -1.26
N LEU A 39 0.32 -5.72 -2.18
CA LEU A 39 0.13 -5.07 -3.48
C LEU A 39 -0.93 -5.80 -4.33
N ALA A 40 -0.95 -7.13 -4.31
CA ALA A 40 -1.98 -7.91 -5.00
C ALA A 40 -3.38 -7.66 -4.42
N MET A 41 -3.50 -7.59 -3.09
CA MET A 41 -4.77 -7.25 -2.42
C MET A 41 -5.22 -5.82 -2.80
N ILE A 42 -4.32 -4.82 -2.74
CA ILE A 42 -4.63 -3.44 -3.16
C ILE A 42 -5.17 -3.42 -4.59
N GLY A 43 -4.52 -4.14 -5.51
CA GLY A 43 -4.98 -4.23 -6.89
C GLY A 43 -6.40 -4.79 -7.01
N ALA A 44 -6.70 -5.88 -6.31
CA ALA A 44 -8.03 -6.50 -6.32
C ALA A 44 -9.13 -5.61 -5.75
N GLU A 45 -8.85 -4.91 -4.64
CA GLU A 45 -9.80 -3.97 -4.03
C GLU A 45 -10.09 -2.77 -4.94
N ILE A 46 -9.08 -2.26 -5.66
CA ILE A 46 -9.26 -1.18 -6.64
C ILE A 46 -10.07 -1.67 -7.84
N ASP A 47 -9.76 -2.86 -8.38
CA ASP A 47 -10.54 -3.46 -9.48
C ASP A 47 -12.02 -3.57 -9.07
N ARG A 48 -12.29 -4.09 -7.86
CA ARG A 48 -13.66 -4.21 -7.34
C ARG A 48 -14.34 -2.85 -7.13
N LYS A 49 -13.60 -1.84 -6.69
CA LYS A 49 -14.11 -0.47 -6.55
C LYS A 49 -14.56 0.10 -7.89
N VAL A 50 -13.80 -0.14 -8.96
CA VAL A 50 -14.16 0.34 -10.30
C VAL A 50 -15.43 -0.36 -10.77
N ASP A 51 -15.52 -1.68 -10.62
CA ASP A 51 -16.74 -2.42 -10.97
C ASP A 51 -17.98 -1.87 -10.23
N LEU A 52 -17.88 -1.67 -8.91
CA LEU A 52 -19.00 -1.14 -8.12
C LEU A 52 -19.33 0.32 -8.44
N THR A 53 -18.35 1.12 -8.87
CA THR A 53 -18.61 2.49 -9.33
C THR A 53 -19.49 2.45 -10.58
N ASN A 54 -19.16 1.57 -11.53
CA ASN A 54 -19.96 1.38 -12.74
C ASN A 54 -21.38 0.86 -12.40
N ASP A 55 -21.47 -0.11 -11.48
CA ASP A 55 -22.76 -0.64 -11.02
C ASP A 55 -23.60 0.45 -10.33
N TYR A 56 -22.98 1.33 -9.54
CA TYR A 56 -23.64 2.46 -8.89
C TYR A 56 -24.25 3.43 -9.91
N GLU A 57 -23.49 3.75 -10.96
CA GLU A 57 -23.93 4.64 -12.04
C GLU A 57 -25.10 4.02 -12.84
N ALA A 58 -25.03 2.71 -13.11
CA ALA A 58 -26.06 1.96 -13.82
C ALA A 58 -27.32 1.66 -12.98
N ALA A 59 -27.21 1.71 -11.65
CA ALA A 59 -28.32 1.38 -10.76
C ALA A 59 -29.51 2.35 -10.93
N GLN A 60 -30.68 1.78 -11.20
CA GLN A 60 -31.93 2.53 -11.43
C GLN A 60 -32.74 2.71 -10.14
N SER A 61 -32.54 1.86 -9.12
CA SER A 61 -33.27 1.96 -7.86
C SER A 61 -32.47 2.70 -6.79
N PRO A 62 -33.11 3.59 -6.00
CA PRO A 62 -32.46 4.28 -4.89
C PRO A 62 -31.88 3.33 -3.84
N SER A 63 -32.57 2.22 -3.56
CA SER A 63 -32.10 1.21 -2.60
C SER A 63 -30.82 0.52 -3.06
N ALA A 64 -30.69 0.18 -4.35
CA ALA A 64 -29.45 -0.39 -4.88
C ALA A 64 -28.30 0.63 -4.79
N ARG A 65 -28.54 1.90 -5.14
CA ARG A 65 -27.53 2.96 -4.99
C ARG A 65 -27.04 3.09 -3.55
N VAL A 66 -27.94 3.08 -2.57
CA VAL A 66 -27.56 3.15 -1.15
C VAL A 66 -26.69 1.95 -0.76
N ALA A 67 -27.08 0.73 -1.13
CA ALA A 67 -26.31 -0.47 -0.83
C ALA A 67 -24.90 -0.45 -1.46
N ILE A 68 -24.80 -0.10 -2.74
CA ILE A 68 -23.52 -0.01 -3.45
C ILE A 68 -22.65 1.11 -2.85
N SER A 69 -23.25 2.25 -2.45
CA SER A 69 -22.51 3.34 -1.80
C SER A 69 -21.89 2.93 -0.46
N ALA A 70 -22.55 2.04 0.28
CA ALA A 70 -22.02 1.52 1.53
C ALA A 70 -20.79 0.62 1.26
N GLU A 71 -20.89 -0.26 0.27
CA GLU A 71 -19.80 -1.14 -0.13
C GLU A 71 -18.58 -0.35 -0.66
N LEU A 72 -18.82 0.68 -1.49
CA LEU A 72 -17.74 1.57 -1.97
C LEU A 72 -16.95 2.20 -0.82
N ARG A 73 -17.61 2.64 0.26
CA ARG A 73 -16.93 3.19 1.44
C ARG A 73 -16.11 2.14 2.20
N LEU A 74 -16.59 0.89 2.25
CA LEU A 74 -15.85 -0.22 2.86
C LEU A 74 -14.58 -0.54 2.06
N LEU A 75 -14.67 -0.58 0.73
CA LEU A 75 -13.51 -0.77 -0.15
C LEU A 75 -12.50 0.37 0.01
N GLU A 76 -12.96 1.62 0.07
CA GLU A 76 -12.07 2.77 0.30
C GLU A 76 -11.32 2.67 1.62
N ALA A 77 -12.01 2.31 2.70
CA ALA A 77 -11.37 2.08 3.99
C ALA A 77 -10.38 0.89 3.94
N ALA A 78 -10.71 -0.18 3.21
CA ALA A 78 -9.81 -1.32 3.02
C ALA A 78 -8.54 -0.91 2.26
N ILE A 79 -8.67 -0.24 1.12
CA ILE A 79 -7.55 0.28 0.31
C ILE A 79 -6.65 1.18 1.15
N GLN A 80 -7.21 2.13 1.91
CA GLN A 80 -6.43 3.01 2.78
C GLN A 80 -5.64 2.25 3.84
N ARG A 81 -6.22 1.20 4.45
CA ARG A 81 -5.52 0.37 5.45
C ARG A 81 -4.41 -0.47 4.83
N LEU A 82 -4.62 -0.99 3.62
CA LEU A 82 -3.61 -1.78 2.91
C LEU A 82 -2.44 -0.90 2.43
N LEU A 83 -2.73 0.29 1.89
CA LEU A 83 -1.69 1.24 1.47
C LEU A 83 -0.76 1.64 2.61
N LYS A 84 -1.29 1.80 3.84
CA LYS A 84 -0.48 2.10 5.04
C LYS A 84 0.54 1.01 5.40
N GLN A 85 0.41 -0.19 4.85
CA GLN A 85 1.36 -1.29 5.08
C GLN A 85 2.51 -1.31 4.07
N ILE A 86 2.39 -0.53 2.98
CA ILE A 86 3.45 -0.37 1.99
C ILE A 86 4.30 0.82 2.40
N HIS A 87 5.61 0.59 2.50
CA HIS A 87 6.59 1.63 2.81
C HIS A 87 7.64 1.64 1.70
N THR A 88 7.77 2.76 0.99
CA THR A 88 8.77 2.98 -0.07
C THR A 88 9.98 3.72 0.48
N ASP A 89 9.78 4.56 1.50
CA ASP A 89 10.86 5.30 2.16
C ASP A 89 11.71 4.44 3.10
N ALA A 90 12.96 4.88 3.29
CA ALA A 90 13.84 4.36 4.32
C ALA A 90 13.24 4.60 5.71
N PRO A 91 13.16 3.60 6.60
CA PRO A 91 12.88 3.89 8.00
C PRO A 91 14.00 4.81 8.50
N ALA A 92 13.61 5.99 8.98
CA ALA A 92 14.56 6.91 9.59
C ALA A 92 15.40 6.13 10.61
N VAL A 93 16.71 6.04 10.38
CA VAL A 93 17.63 5.47 11.36
C VAL A 93 17.41 6.29 12.63
N PRO A 94 17.01 5.68 13.75
CA PRO A 94 16.86 6.46 14.97
C PRO A 94 18.24 7.02 15.29
N ALA A 95 18.38 8.35 15.17
CA ALA A 95 19.52 9.05 15.72
C ALA A 95 19.61 8.60 17.18
N VAL A 96 20.77 8.05 17.55
CA VAL A 96 21.05 7.62 18.92
C VAL A 96 21.00 8.87 19.78
N SER A 97 19.83 9.20 20.34
CA SER A 97 19.56 10.05 21.52
C SER A 97 18.10 10.53 21.53
N ALA A 98 17.19 9.76 22.14
CA ALA A 98 16.05 10.23 22.94
C ALA A 98 15.12 9.06 23.32
N PRO A 99 14.63 8.96 24.57
CA PRO A 99 13.63 7.97 24.94
C PRO A 99 12.27 8.36 24.33
N LEU A 100 11.90 7.74 23.21
CA LEU A 100 10.55 7.90 22.65
C LEU A 100 9.52 7.07 23.43
N SER A 101 8.42 7.73 23.79
CA SER A 101 7.19 7.15 24.36
C SER A 101 6.77 5.86 23.64
N THR A 102 6.36 4.85 24.40
CA THR A 102 6.02 3.50 23.94
C THR A 102 4.91 3.45 22.88
N ALA A 103 4.05 4.48 22.84
CA ALA A 103 2.92 4.57 21.91
C ALA A 103 3.33 4.90 20.46
N SER A 104 4.29 5.81 20.25
CA SER A 104 4.76 6.19 18.90
C SER A 104 5.60 5.09 18.26
N ALA A 105 6.30 4.30 19.06
CA ALA A 105 7.10 3.20 18.57
C ALA A 105 6.24 2.00 18.09
N ALA A 106 5.02 1.82 18.61
CA ALA A 106 4.16 0.68 18.26
C ALA A 106 3.51 0.81 16.87
N ALA A 107 3.07 2.03 16.51
CA ALA A 107 2.49 2.32 15.19
C ALA A 107 3.50 2.10 14.05
N SER A 108 4.79 2.39 14.28
CA SER A 108 5.87 2.17 13.32
C SER A 108 6.38 0.72 13.26
N ARG A 109 5.85 -0.21 14.06
CA ARG A 109 6.35 -1.59 14.17
C ARG A 109 5.56 -2.60 13.34
N ALA A 110 4.28 -2.35 13.05
CA ALA A 110 3.39 -3.36 12.45
C ALA A 110 3.53 -3.50 10.91
N GLY A 111 3.71 -2.42 10.15
CA GLY A 111 3.99 -2.46 8.70
C GLY A 111 5.48 -2.61 8.36
N ALA A 112 6.35 -2.38 9.35
CA ALA A 112 7.78 -2.27 9.12
C ALA A 112 8.51 -3.61 8.97
N LYS A 113 7.89 -4.78 9.08
CA LYS A 113 8.63 -6.05 8.99
C LYS A 113 9.16 -6.29 7.57
N GLY A 114 8.31 -6.19 6.55
CA GLY A 114 8.69 -6.36 5.13
C GLY A 114 9.71 -5.31 4.69
N ALA A 115 9.44 -4.04 4.97
CA ALA A 115 10.38 -2.95 4.78
C ALA A 115 11.71 -3.24 5.51
N ARG A 116 11.71 -3.54 6.82
CA ARG A 116 12.94 -3.83 7.59
C ARG A 116 13.74 -4.99 7.03
N THR A 117 13.09 -6.03 6.49
CA THR A 117 13.79 -7.14 5.82
C THR A 117 14.51 -6.64 4.57
N ARG A 118 13.81 -5.86 3.72
CA ARG A 118 14.40 -5.23 2.53
C ARG A 118 15.55 -4.29 2.88
N TRP A 119 15.39 -3.46 3.90
CA TRP A 119 16.39 -2.50 4.38
C TRP A 119 17.59 -3.18 5.09
N ARG A 120 17.40 -4.32 5.79
CA ARG A 120 18.50 -5.08 6.43
C ARG A 120 19.40 -5.79 5.43
N GLY A 121 18.82 -6.37 4.38
CA GLY A 121 19.60 -7.01 3.31
C GLY A 121 20.48 -5.98 2.57
N ALA A 122 20.02 -4.74 2.48
CA ALA A 122 20.74 -3.63 1.88
C ALA A 122 21.93 -3.16 2.77
N ALA A 123 21.74 -3.06 4.08
CA ALA A 123 22.78 -2.60 5.01
C ALA A 123 23.95 -3.57 5.27
N SER A 124 23.90 -4.80 4.74
CA SER A 124 24.89 -5.86 5.01
C SER A 124 25.88 -6.12 3.86
N SER A 125 25.79 -5.36 2.79
CA SER A 125 26.74 -5.36 1.67
C SER A 125 27.64 -4.11 1.74
N SER A 126 28.71 -4.19 2.53
CA SER A 126 29.85 -3.26 2.53
C SER A 126 31.12 -4.01 2.92
#